data_AF-A8GIN5-F1
#
_entry.id   AF-A8GIN5-F1
#
_cell.length_a   1.000
_cell.length_b   1.000
_cell.length_c   1.000
_cell.angle_alpha   90.00
_cell.angle_beta   90.00
_cell.angle_gamma   90.00
#
_symmetry.space_group_name_H-M   'P 1'
#
loop_
_entity.id
_entity.type
_entity.pdbx_description
1 polymer ?
#
loop_
_entity_poly.entity_id
_entity_poly.type
_entity_poly.pdbx_seq_one_letter_code
_entity_poly.pdbx_strand_id
1 'polypeptide(L)'
;MTIDRILSLFATIVSVVAVPASGYLSYHYAIKGERRKEFNAVSDPIRQKLREQLRLIEQGYNPRQNSTVIDDREFDLFIDISSFRIREKLKQLVVDYHEAAQNCGSADEYGKFTFTDADTVRQKISNIMQFTGRK
;
A
#
# COMPACT_ATOMS: atom_id res chain seq x y z
N MET A 1 5.73 -57.79 15.37
CA MET A 1 4.35 -57.61 14.85
C MET A 1 3.62 -56.39 15.42
N THR A 2 3.95 -55.88 16.62
CA THR A 2 3.33 -54.67 17.18
C THR A 2 3.97 -53.38 16.66
N ILE A 3 5.30 -53.33 16.56
CA ILE A 3 6.05 -52.16 16.07
C ILE A 3 5.74 -51.88 14.59
N ASP A 4 5.67 -52.90 13.73
CA ASP A 4 5.38 -52.73 12.30
C ASP A 4 3.97 -52.16 12.05
N ARG A 5 2.99 -52.55 12.87
CA ARG A 5 1.62 -52.02 12.81
C ARG A 5 1.57 -50.55 13.23
N ILE A 6 2.34 -50.18 14.25
CA ILE A 6 2.47 -48.80 14.71
C ILE A 6 3.16 -47.95 13.62
N LEU A 7 4.25 -48.44 13.02
CA LEU A 7 4.93 -47.77 11.91
C LEU A 7 4.00 -47.59 10.70
N SER A 8 3.26 -48.64 10.34
CA SER A 8 2.30 -48.59 9.25
C SER A 8 1.18 -47.60 9.54
N LEU A 9 0.68 -47.51 10.77
CA LEU A 9 -0.31 -46.52 11.17
C LEU A 9 0.22 -45.09 11.00
N PHE A 10 1.45 -44.83 11.44
CA PHE A 10 2.09 -43.53 11.24
C PHE A 10 2.31 -43.23 9.76
N ALA A 11 2.76 -44.19 8.96
CA ALA A 11 2.94 -44.02 7.52
C ALA A 11 1.61 -43.66 6.83
N THR A 12 0.50 -44.31 7.21
CA THR A 12 -0.82 -43.98 6.69
C THR A 12 -1.27 -42.58 7.10
N ILE A 13 -1.04 -42.17 8.36
CA ILE A 13 -1.39 -40.82 8.83
C ILE A 13 -0.55 -39.76 8.11
N VAL A 14 0.77 -39.97 7.96
CA VAL A 14 1.64 -39.05 7.22
C VAL A 14 1.19 -38.94 5.76
N SER A 15 0.88 -40.07 5.12
CA SER A 15 0.43 -40.12 3.72
C SER A 15 -0.92 -39.41 3.52
N VAL A 16 -1.89 -39.67 4.41
CA VAL A 16 -3.27 -39.15 4.24
C VAL A 16 -3.44 -37.73 4.75
N VAL A 17 -2.67 -37.32 5.77
CA VAL A 17 -2.85 -36.02 6.44
C VAL A 17 -1.66 -35.09 6.20
N ALA A 18 -0.44 -35.54 6.51
CA ALA A 18 0.71 -34.64 6.50
C ALA A 18 1.11 -34.23 5.07
N VAL A 19 1.04 -35.14 4.09
CA VAL A 19 1.41 -34.84 2.70
C VAL A 19 0.41 -33.85 2.06
N PRO A 20 -0.93 -34.07 2.13
CA PRO A 20 -1.89 -33.09 1.63
C PRO A 20 -1.85 -31.75 2.39
N ALA A 21 -1.68 -31.78 3.72
CA ALA A 21 -1.54 -30.56 4.51
C ALA A 21 -0.31 -29.74 4.10
N SER A 22 0.82 -30.40 3.86
CA SER A 22 2.06 -29.74 3.44
C SER A 22 1.90 -29.10 2.06
N GLY A 23 1.27 -29.81 1.11
CA GLY A 23 0.97 -29.29 -0.22
C GLY A 23 0.03 -28.08 -0.16
N TYR A 24 -1.03 -28.17 0.63
CA TYR A 24 -1.98 -27.07 0.82
C TYR A 24 -1.32 -25.84 1.46
N LEU A 25 -0.55 -26.02 2.53
CA LEU A 25 0.16 -24.93 3.20
C LEU A 25 1.16 -24.27 2.24
N SER A 26 1.95 -25.05 1.53
CA SER A 26 2.92 -24.53 0.56
C SER A 26 2.23 -23.65 -0.51
N TYR A 27 1.16 -24.15 -1.12
CA TYR A 27 0.38 -23.41 -2.10
C TYR A 27 -0.25 -22.14 -1.52
N HIS A 28 -0.84 -22.23 -0.34
CA HIS A 28 -1.46 -21.10 0.34
C HIS A 28 -0.44 -19.99 0.68
N TYR A 29 0.76 -20.37 1.14
CA TYR A 29 1.83 -19.40 1.41
C TYR A 29 2.40 -18.78 0.12
N ALA A 30 2.49 -19.56 -0.97
CA ALA A 30 2.93 -19.05 -2.27
C ALA A 30 1.99 -17.94 -2.79
N ILE A 31 0.67 -18.20 -2.82
CA ILE A 31 -0.33 -17.20 -3.23
C ILE A 31 -0.28 -15.95 -2.33
N LYS A 32 -0.13 -16.14 -1.02
CA LYS A 32 -0.06 -15.01 -0.09
C LYS A 32 1.18 -14.15 -0.34
N GLY A 33 2.30 -14.78 -0.70
CA GLY A 33 3.52 -14.08 -1.10
C GLY A 33 3.33 -13.27 -2.38
N GLU A 34 2.65 -13.84 -3.37
CA GLU A 34 2.39 -13.18 -4.66
C GLU A 34 1.50 -11.95 -4.50
N ARG A 35 0.39 -12.05 -3.76
CA ARG A 35 -0.47 -10.91 -3.43
C ARG A 35 0.26 -9.79 -2.67
N ARG A 36 1.22 -10.13 -1.81
CA ARG A 36 2.07 -9.14 -1.11
C ARG A 36 2.99 -8.42 -2.08
N LYS A 37 3.56 -9.13 -3.05
CA LYS A 37 4.41 -8.53 -4.09
C LYS A 37 3.60 -7.59 -4.99
N GLU A 38 2.41 -8.00 -5.42
CA GLU A 38 1.48 -7.15 -6.18
C GLU A 38 1.13 -5.88 -5.39
N PHE A 39 0.80 -6.04 -4.10
CA PHE A 39 0.52 -4.89 -3.24
C PHE A 39 1.71 -3.94 -3.15
N ASN A 40 2.90 -4.47 -2.87
CA ASN A 40 4.11 -3.68 -2.71
C ASN A 40 4.52 -2.99 -4.03
N ALA A 41 4.32 -3.64 -5.18
CA ALA A 41 4.65 -3.10 -6.50
C ALA A 41 3.86 -1.82 -6.82
N VAL A 42 2.64 -1.70 -6.31
CA VAL A 42 1.78 -0.53 -6.50
C VAL A 42 1.95 0.48 -5.36
N SER A 43 2.08 0.00 -4.11
CA SER A 43 2.18 0.88 -2.95
C SER A 43 3.52 1.61 -2.88
N ASP A 44 4.61 0.98 -3.31
CA ASP A 44 5.96 1.56 -3.21
C ASP A 44 6.12 2.84 -4.07
N PRO A 45 5.70 2.88 -5.35
CA PRO A 45 5.71 4.11 -6.15
C PRO A 45 4.91 5.25 -5.53
N ILE A 46 3.69 4.98 -5.06
CA ILE A 46 2.83 5.98 -4.40
C ILE A 46 3.50 6.50 -3.14
N ARG A 47 4.04 5.60 -2.31
CA ARG A 47 4.75 5.98 -1.09
C ARG A 47 5.98 6.84 -1.37
N GLN A 48 6.72 6.55 -2.45
CA GLN A 48 7.87 7.34 -2.87
C GLN A 48 7.42 8.76 -3.26
N LYS A 49 6.39 8.88 -4.12
CA LYS A 49 5.84 10.17 -4.52
C LYS A 49 5.35 10.97 -3.32
N LEU A 50 4.57 10.37 -2.41
CA LEU A 50 4.09 11.04 -1.19
C LEU A 50 5.23 11.53 -0.28
N ARG A 51 6.31 10.74 -0.12
CA ARG A 51 7.50 11.19 0.62
C ARG A 51 8.20 12.35 -0.05
N GLU A 52 8.27 12.35 -1.37
CA GLU A 52 8.88 13.42 -2.13
C GLU A 52 8.05 14.71 -2.01
N GLN A 53 6.72 14.61 -2.06
CA GLN A 53 5.82 15.73 -1.77
C GLN A 53 6.06 16.32 -0.38
N LEU A 54 6.23 15.49 0.65
CA LEU A 54 6.56 15.98 2.00
C LEU A 54 7.90 16.75 2.02
N ARG A 55 8.92 16.25 1.32
CA ARG A 55 10.22 16.94 1.21
C ARG A 55 10.10 18.27 0.48
N LEU A 56 9.29 18.35 -0.58
CA LEU A 56 9.05 19.60 -1.30
C LEU A 56 8.35 20.62 -0.41
N ILE A 57 7.37 20.19 0.38
CA ILE A 57 6.69 21.05 1.37
C ILE A 57 7.69 21.58 2.41
N GLU A 58 8.59 20.74 2.92
CA GLU A 58 9.65 21.16 3.85
C GLU A 58 10.61 22.19 3.24
N GLN A 59 10.85 22.09 1.94
CA GLN A 59 11.71 23.01 1.20
C GLN A 59 10.98 24.28 0.72
N GLY A 60 9.66 24.37 0.93
CA GLY A 60 8.86 25.50 0.47
C GLY A 60 8.55 25.47 -1.04
N TYR A 61 8.68 24.32 -1.70
CA TYR A 61 8.31 24.13 -3.11
C TYR A 61 6.94 23.49 -3.27
N ASN A 62 6.29 23.75 -4.41
CA ASN A 62 4.98 23.18 -4.71
C ASN A 62 5.03 21.63 -4.68
N PRO A 63 4.22 20.96 -3.83
CA PRO A 63 4.21 19.50 -3.76
C PRO A 63 3.76 18.82 -5.05
N ARG A 64 2.99 19.49 -5.92
CA ARG A 64 2.44 18.92 -7.16
C ARG A 64 3.27 19.27 -8.40
N GLN A 65 4.59 19.27 -8.29
CA GLN A 65 5.47 19.59 -9.42
C GLN A 65 6.18 18.34 -9.98
N ASN A 66 6.24 18.25 -11.32
CA ASN A 66 7.02 17.23 -12.04
C ASN A 66 6.64 15.77 -11.66
N SER A 67 7.62 14.98 -11.22
CA SER A 67 7.54 13.53 -10.98
C SER A 67 6.76 13.12 -9.74
N THR A 68 6.38 14.07 -8.88
CA THR A 68 5.65 13.79 -7.64
C THR A 68 4.14 13.71 -7.82
N VAL A 69 3.63 14.05 -9.02
CA VAL A 69 2.19 13.98 -9.31
C VAL A 69 1.75 12.52 -9.33
N ILE A 70 0.73 12.24 -8.54
CA ILE A 70 0.06 10.93 -8.49
C ILE A 70 -1.20 11.07 -9.35
N ASP A 71 -1.33 10.21 -10.35
CA ASP A 71 -2.51 10.18 -11.22
C ASP A 71 -3.67 9.50 -10.50
N ASP A 72 -4.91 9.88 -10.83
CA ASP A 72 -6.11 9.29 -10.22
C ASP A 72 -6.15 7.78 -10.48
N ARG A 73 -5.66 7.34 -11.65
CA ARG A 73 -5.51 5.92 -11.99
C ARG A 73 -4.57 5.16 -11.07
N GLU A 74 -3.50 5.80 -10.60
CA GLU A 74 -2.56 5.18 -9.66
C GLU A 74 -3.24 4.99 -8.29
N PHE A 75 -4.04 5.97 -7.86
CA PHE A 75 -4.83 5.86 -6.64
C PHE A 75 -5.94 4.82 -6.75
N ASP A 76 -6.66 4.76 -7.87
CA ASP A 76 -7.69 3.75 -8.11
C ASP A 76 -7.09 2.34 -8.03
N LEU A 77 -5.95 2.14 -8.69
CA LEU A 77 -5.27 0.85 -8.67
C LEU A 77 -4.83 0.48 -7.25
N PHE A 78 -4.32 1.45 -6.47
CA PHE A 78 -3.99 1.25 -5.06
C PHE A 78 -5.18 0.93 -4.16
N ILE A 79 -6.33 1.55 -4.43
CA ILE A 79 -7.59 1.29 -3.74
C ILE A 79 -8.09 -0.13 -4.06
N ASP A 80 -7.91 -0.58 -5.30
CA ASP A 80 -8.36 -1.88 -5.79
C ASP A 80 -7.55 -3.06 -5.25
N ILE A 81 -6.22 -2.92 -5.20
CA ILE A 81 -5.33 -3.93 -4.59
C ILE A 81 -5.39 -3.93 -3.05
N SER A 82 -5.96 -2.88 -2.46
CA SER A 82 -6.11 -2.77 -1.01
C SER A 82 -7.22 -3.68 -0.47
N SER A 83 -7.14 -4.00 0.81
CA SER A 83 -8.15 -4.84 1.45
C SER A 83 -9.52 -4.16 1.45
N PHE A 84 -10.58 -4.91 1.14
CA PHE A 84 -11.97 -4.44 1.10
C PHE A 84 -12.38 -3.56 2.29
N ARG A 85 -11.95 -3.94 3.50
CA ARG A 85 -12.26 -3.20 4.75
C ARG A 85 -11.72 -1.76 4.78
N ILE A 86 -10.67 -1.48 4.03
CA ILE A 86 -9.95 -0.19 4.03
C ILE A 86 -10.32 0.63 2.80
N ARG A 87 -10.93 0.01 1.77
CA ARG A 87 -11.18 0.63 0.46
C ARG A 87 -11.99 1.92 0.56
N GLU A 88 -13.10 1.91 1.29
CA GLU A 88 -13.95 3.09 1.46
C GLU A 88 -13.23 4.21 2.23
N LYS A 89 -12.46 3.85 3.25
CA LYS A 89 -11.63 4.81 3.99
C LYS A 89 -10.54 5.42 3.10
N LEU A 90 -9.90 4.62 2.24
CA LEU A 90 -8.88 5.11 1.32
C LEU A 90 -9.46 6.05 0.28
N LYS A 91 -10.63 5.76 -0.29
CA LYS A 91 -11.31 6.68 -1.21
C LYS A 91 -11.52 8.05 -0.58
N GLN A 92 -12.04 8.08 0.65
CA GLN A 92 -12.23 9.34 1.38
C GLN A 92 -10.90 10.09 1.61
N LEU A 93 -9.85 9.38 2.04
CA LEU A 93 -8.54 9.99 2.25
C LEU A 93 -7.92 10.56 0.98
N VAL A 94 -8.13 9.92 -0.17
CA VAL A 94 -7.67 10.39 -1.48
C VAL A 94 -8.43 11.66 -1.88
N VAL A 95 -9.76 11.71 -1.70
CA VAL A 95 -10.56 12.91 -1.96
C VAL A 95 -10.10 14.08 -1.08
N ASP A 96 -9.98 13.85 0.23
CA ASP A 96 -9.48 14.85 1.19
C ASP A 96 -8.08 15.37 0.80
N TYR A 97 -7.23 14.48 0.29
CA TYR A 97 -5.89 14.84 -0.17
C TYR A 97 -5.95 15.72 -1.43
N HIS A 98 -6.77 15.39 -2.42
CA HIS A 98 -6.91 16.23 -3.61
C HIS A 98 -7.44 17.61 -3.28
N GLU A 99 -8.43 17.72 -2.40
CA GLU A 99 -8.98 18.99 -1.94
C GLU A 99 -7.90 19.82 -1.22
N ALA A 100 -7.19 19.21 -0.26
CA ALA A 100 -6.11 19.88 0.45
C ALA A 100 -4.98 20.30 -0.49
N ALA A 101 -4.60 19.46 -1.45
CA ALA A 101 -3.51 19.73 -2.39
C ALA A 101 -3.89 20.77 -3.47
N GLN A 102 -5.17 20.95 -3.78
CA GLN A 102 -5.66 22.05 -4.62
C GLN A 102 -5.69 23.38 -3.84
N ASN A 103 -6.04 23.34 -2.56
CA ASN A 103 -6.17 24.53 -1.71
C ASN A 103 -4.86 24.93 -1.00
N CYS A 104 -3.75 24.23 -1.22
CA CYS A 104 -2.55 24.39 -0.41
C CYS A 104 -1.76 25.68 -0.67
N GLY A 105 -2.00 26.34 -1.79
CA GLY A 105 -1.33 27.58 -2.13
C GLY A 105 -1.60 28.05 -3.56
N SER A 106 -1.29 29.31 -3.80
CA SER A 106 -1.36 29.94 -5.12
C SER A 106 0.06 30.25 -5.60
N ALA A 107 0.28 30.10 -6.90
CA ALA A 107 1.47 30.61 -7.55
C ALA A 107 1.23 32.06 -7.97
N ASP A 108 2.13 32.96 -7.58
CA ASP A 108 2.14 34.34 -8.11
C ASP A 108 2.54 34.35 -9.60
N GLU A 109 2.30 35.48 -10.28
CA GLU A 109 2.67 35.71 -11.69
C GLU A 109 4.16 35.46 -11.99
N TYR A 110 5.02 35.47 -10.98
CA TYR A 110 6.46 35.19 -11.07
C TYR A 110 6.84 33.72 -10.79
N GLY A 111 5.85 32.83 -10.64
CA GLY A 111 6.06 31.40 -10.40
C GLY A 111 6.47 31.04 -8.97
N LYS A 112 6.45 32.01 -8.04
CA LYS A 112 6.72 31.77 -6.63
C LYS A 112 5.47 31.18 -5.97
N PHE A 113 5.60 29.95 -5.46
CA PHE A 113 4.51 29.28 -4.76
C PHE A 113 4.45 29.76 -3.31
N THR A 114 3.29 30.24 -2.88
CA THR A 114 3.07 30.65 -1.49
C THR A 114 2.11 29.66 -0.84
N PHE A 115 2.56 29.03 0.25
CA PHE A 115 1.71 28.12 1.01
C PHE A 115 0.70 28.91 1.84
N THR A 116 -0.58 28.62 1.66
CA THR A 116 -1.64 29.11 2.55
C THR A 116 -1.78 28.20 3.75
N ASP A 117 -1.66 26.87 3.54
CA ASP A 117 -1.80 25.87 4.60
C ASP A 117 -0.98 24.60 4.26
N ALA A 118 0.29 24.61 4.65
CA ALA A 118 1.21 23.50 4.42
C ALA A 118 0.96 22.33 5.39
N ASP A 119 0.41 22.59 6.57
CA ASP A 119 0.25 21.59 7.62
C ASP A 119 -0.93 20.66 7.36
N THR A 120 -2.03 21.15 6.78
CA THR A 120 -3.14 20.27 6.41
C THR A 120 -2.77 19.29 5.31
N VAL A 121 -2.07 19.73 4.26
CA VAL A 121 -1.56 18.83 3.21
C VAL A 121 -0.61 17.79 3.79
N ARG A 122 0.32 18.21 4.66
CA ARG A 122 1.23 17.29 5.35
C ARG A 122 0.46 16.22 6.14
N GLN A 123 -0.59 16.61 6.87
CA GLN A 123 -1.43 15.67 7.61
C GLN A 123 -2.18 14.70 6.68
N LYS A 124 -2.78 15.19 5.59
CA LYS A 124 -3.50 14.34 4.64
C LYS A 124 -2.57 13.35 3.93
N ILE A 125 -1.37 13.77 3.54
CA ILE A 125 -0.33 12.88 3.01
C ILE A 125 0.05 11.81 4.04
N SER A 126 0.28 12.20 5.29
CA SER A 126 0.61 11.25 6.37
C SER A 126 -0.47 10.21 6.58
N ASN A 127 -1.75 10.59 6.51
CA ASN A 127 -2.88 9.68 6.65
C ASN A 127 -2.93 8.62 5.55
N ILE A 128 -2.66 8.98 4.29
CA ILE A 128 -2.56 8.01 3.18
C ILE A 128 -1.33 7.12 3.38
N MET A 129 -0.19 7.70 3.78
CA MET A 129 1.06 6.96 3.96
C MET A 129 0.96 5.80 4.97
N GLN A 130 0.11 5.90 5.99
CA GLN A 130 -0.14 4.81 6.95
C GLN A 130 -0.60 3.51 6.26
N PHE A 131 -1.28 3.62 5.12
CA PHE A 131 -1.80 2.48 4.37
C PHE A 131 -0.85 1.97 3.28
N THR A 132 0.19 2.73 2.95
CA THR A 132 1.22 2.37 1.96
C THR A 132 2.35 1.50 2.53
N GLY A 133 2.22 1.03 3.77
CA GLY A 133 3.21 0.18 4.42
C GLY A 133 3.33 -1.19 3.73
N ARG A 134 4.57 -1.66 3.56
CA ARG A 134 4.86 -2.98 2.96
C ARG A 134 4.21 -4.11 3.79
N LYS A 135 3.66 -5.12 3.10
CA LYS A 135 2.96 -6.29 3.69
C LYS A 135 3.66 -7.62 3.46
#